data_AF-A0A529XUQ0-F1
#
_entry.id   AF-A0A529XUQ0-F1
#
_cell.length_a   1.000
_cell.length_b   1.000
_cell.length_c   1.000
_cell.angle_alpha   90.00
_cell.angle_beta   90.00
_cell.angle_gamma   90.00
#
_symmetry.space_group_name_H-M   'P 1'
#
loop_
_entity.id
_entity.type
_entity.pdbx_description
1 polymer ?
#
loop_
_entity_poly.entity_id
_entity_poly.type
_entity_poly.pdbx_seq_one_letter_code
_entity_poly.pdbx_strand_id
1 'polypeptide(L)'
;GVTSFFRDEHAFDVLERLVIPRLFENRKPDETIRVWVPGCATGEEAYSIAMLLKESAPRGAASPNLQIFATDIDERALEVARAGRYPATIATDITPKRLKEFFSREDGTYRVSADLREVCLYSSHNLLRDPPFSKLDLITCRNLLIY
;
A
#
# COMPACT_ATOMS: atom_id res chain seq x y z
N GLY A 1 13.41 7.75 4.57
CA GLY A 1 13.35 7.09 5.89
C GLY A 1 13.54 5.59 5.75
N VAL A 2 13.84 4.87 6.83
CA VAL A 2 13.86 3.39 6.80
C VAL A 2 12.42 2.89 6.88
N THR A 3 12.00 2.07 5.92
CA THR A 3 10.70 1.41 5.89
C THR A 3 10.88 -0.04 5.40
N SER A 4 9.92 -0.90 5.69
CA SER A 4 9.92 -2.32 5.31
C SER A 4 8.49 -2.79 5.09
N PHE A 5 8.32 -3.87 4.34
CA PHE A 5 7.00 -4.49 4.16
C PHE A 5 6.49 -5.00 5.50
N PHE A 6 5.18 -4.80 5.75
CA PHE A 6 4.48 -5.24 6.96
C PHE A 6 5.18 -4.82 8.26
N ARG A 7 5.83 -3.64 8.26
CA ARG A 7 6.54 -3.11 9.43
C ARG A 7 5.58 -2.99 10.62
N ASP A 8 5.92 -3.62 11.75
CA ASP A 8 5.03 -3.84 12.90
C ASP A 8 3.92 -4.85 12.57
N GLU A 9 4.31 -6.12 12.61
CA GLU A 9 3.45 -7.26 12.28
C GLU A 9 2.14 -7.21 13.07
N HIS A 10 2.18 -6.83 14.36
CA HIS A 10 0.97 -6.77 15.18
C HIS A 10 -0.03 -5.72 14.68
N ALA A 11 0.45 -4.53 14.27
CA ALA A 11 -0.43 -3.51 13.70
C ALA A 11 -1.06 -3.97 12.38
N PHE A 12 -0.28 -4.65 11.52
CA PHE A 12 -0.78 -5.20 10.26
C PHE A 12 -1.75 -6.38 10.46
N ASP A 13 -1.53 -7.22 11.48
CA ASP A 13 -2.47 -8.30 11.85
C ASP A 13 -3.83 -7.74 12.27
N VAL A 14 -3.81 -6.67 13.08
CA VAL A 14 -5.04 -5.99 13.51
C VAL A 14 -5.73 -5.34 12.31
N LEU A 15 -4.98 -4.68 11.44
CA LEU A 15 -5.49 -4.08 10.20
C LEU A 15 -6.15 -5.15 9.31
N GLU A 16 -5.44 -6.24 9.02
CA GLU A 16 -5.88 -7.36 8.19
C GLU A 16 -7.15 -8.01 8.75
N ARG A 17 -7.24 -8.23 10.06
CA ARG A 17 -8.35 -8.99 10.65
C ARG A 17 -9.57 -8.16 10.98
N LEU A 18 -9.39 -6.91 11.43
CA LEU A 18 -10.47 -6.12 12.02
C LEU A 18 -10.94 -4.96 11.16
N VAL A 19 -10.06 -4.43 10.30
CA VAL A 19 -10.34 -3.19 9.55
C VAL A 19 -10.58 -3.50 8.08
N ILE A 20 -9.63 -4.20 7.42
CA ILE A 20 -9.67 -4.43 5.97
C ILE A 20 -10.98 -5.09 5.50
N PRO A 21 -11.49 -6.16 6.13
CA PRO A 21 -12.74 -6.79 5.69
C PRO A 21 -13.95 -5.85 5.78
N ARG A 22 -13.96 -4.97 6.80
CA ARG A 22 -15.05 -4.01 7.02
C ARG A 22 -15.12 -2.95 5.93
N LEU A 23 -14.00 -2.63 5.28
CA LEU A 23 -13.97 -1.68 4.16
C LEU A 23 -14.78 -2.17 2.94
N PHE A 24 -15.06 -3.48 2.87
CA PHE A 24 -15.85 -4.10 1.82
C PHE A 24 -17.31 -4.35 2.22
N GLU A 25 -17.69 -4.16 3.48
CA GLU A 25 -19.06 -4.40 3.95
C GLU A 25 -20.03 -3.43 3.25
N ASN A 26 -21.10 -3.97 2.64
CA ASN A 26 -22.13 -3.23 1.91
C ASN A 26 -21.63 -2.35 0.75
N ARG A 27 -20.38 -2.55 0.31
CA ARG A 27 -19.83 -1.84 -0.83
C ARG A 27 -20.36 -2.36 -2.15
N LYS A 28 -20.69 -1.42 -3.02
CA LYS A 28 -21.10 -1.73 -4.38
C LYS A 28 -19.88 -1.74 -5.32
N PRO A 29 -19.95 -2.48 -6.45
CA PRO A 29 -18.82 -2.59 -7.37
C PRO A 29 -18.42 -1.28 -8.05
N ASP A 30 -19.36 -0.34 -8.18
CA ASP A 30 -19.12 1.01 -8.74
C ASP A 30 -18.50 1.98 -7.74
N GLU A 31 -18.41 1.61 -6.47
CA GLU A 31 -17.75 2.42 -5.44
C GLU A 31 -16.24 2.15 -5.39
N THR A 32 -15.48 3.10 -4.82
CA THR A 32 -14.02 3.00 -4.68
C THR A 32 -13.60 3.06 -3.22
N ILE A 33 -12.83 2.08 -2.75
CA ILE A 33 -12.15 2.13 -1.45
C ILE A 33 -10.92 3.00 -1.61
N ARG A 34 -10.87 4.10 -0.86
CA ARG A 34 -9.84 5.14 -0.94
C ARG A 34 -9.00 5.14 0.33
N VAL A 35 -7.73 4.81 0.18
CA VAL A 35 -6.76 4.79 1.29
C VAL A 35 -5.73 5.88 1.10
N TRP A 36 -5.27 6.50 2.18
CA TRP A 36 -4.14 7.43 2.14
C TRP A 36 -3.02 7.01 3.09
N VAL A 37 -1.81 6.94 2.54
CA VAL A 37 -0.56 6.61 3.24
C VAL A 37 0.38 7.81 3.13
N PRO A 38 0.26 8.82 4.01
CA PRO A 38 1.21 9.92 4.08
C PRO A 38 2.55 9.49 4.70
N GLY A 39 3.65 10.03 4.17
CA GLY A 39 5.02 9.63 4.54
C GLY A 39 5.38 8.24 4.06
N CYS A 40 4.99 7.88 2.82
CA CYS A 40 5.11 6.51 2.32
C CYS A 40 6.55 6.05 2.05
N ALA A 41 7.54 6.95 2.10
CA ALA A 41 8.93 6.70 1.76
C ALA A 41 9.04 5.94 0.43
N THR A 42 9.74 4.80 0.42
CA THR A 42 9.99 3.96 -0.76
C THR A 42 8.82 3.02 -1.11
N GLY A 43 7.65 3.19 -0.49
CA GLY A 43 6.38 2.61 -0.92
C GLY A 43 5.96 1.29 -0.27
N GLU A 44 6.78 0.71 0.59
CA GLU A 44 6.56 -0.61 1.21
C GLU A 44 5.24 -0.68 2.00
N GLU A 45 4.92 0.34 2.81
CA GLU A 45 3.66 0.38 3.57
C GLU A 45 2.44 0.43 2.64
N ALA A 46 2.50 1.27 1.59
CA ALA A 46 1.41 1.38 0.62
C ALA A 46 1.16 0.05 -0.10
N TYR A 47 2.22 -0.65 -0.51
CA TYR A 47 2.09 -1.96 -1.13
C TYR A 47 1.62 -3.04 -0.14
N SER A 48 2.07 -3.03 1.11
CA SER A 48 1.54 -3.95 2.13
C SER A 48 0.03 -3.79 2.32
N ILE A 49 -0.47 -2.55 2.38
CA ILE A 49 -1.91 -2.28 2.47
C ILE A 49 -2.63 -2.71 1.19
N ALA A 50 -2.03 -2.46 0.02
CA ALA A 50 -2.57 -2.89 -1.26
C ALA A 50 -2.74 -4.42 -1.35
N MET A 51 -1.77 -5.17 -0.84
CA MET A 51 -1.85 -6.63 -0.75
C MET A 51 -3.01 -7.07 0.13
N LEU A 52 -3.15 -6.49 1.33
CA LEU A 52 -4.27 -6.83 2.23
C LEU A 52 -5.63 -6.54 1.59
N LEU A 53 -5.76 -5.39 0.92
CA LEU A 53 -6.99 -5.03 0.23
C LEU A 53 -7.31 -6.02 -0.89
N LYS A 54 -6.32 -6.39 -1.72
CA LYS A 54 -6.51 -7.35 -2.81
C LYS A 54 -6.85 -8.75 -2.30
N GLU A 55 -6.22 -9.19 -1.21
CA GLU A 55 -6.50 -10.48 -0.58
C GLU A 55 -7.92 -10.57 0.01
N SER A 56 -8.41 -9.45 0.56
CA SER A 56 -9.75 -9.37 1.15
C SER A 56 -10.86 -9.03 0.14
N ALA A 57 -10.51 -8.61 -1.08
CA ALA A 57 -11.47 -8.15 -2.04
C ALA A 57 -12.41 -9.29 -2.51
N PRO A 58 -13.73 -9.05 -2.66
CA PRO A 58 -14.62 -10.01 -3.30
C PRO A 58 -14.13 -10.38 -4.70
N ARG A 59 -14.31 -11.65 -5.09
CA ARG A 59 -13.87 -12.13 -6.41
C ARG A 59 -14.85 -11.73 -7.51
N GLY A 60 -14.31 -11.41 -8.69
CA GLY A 60 -15.10 -11.14 -9.90
C GLY A 60 -15.64 -9.72 -9.99
N ALA A 61 -16.62 -9.49 -10.88
CA ALA A 61 -17.19 -8.18 -11.19
C ALA A 61 -17.92 -7.50 -10.02
N ALA A 62 -18.02 -8.16 -8.87
CA ALA A 62 -18.58 -7.62 -7.65
C ALA A 62 -17.57 -6.84 -6.78
N SER A 63 -16.28 -6.84 -7.14
CA SER A 63 -15.24 -6.16 -6.37
C SER A 63 -15.29 -4.64 -6.57
N PRO A 64 -15.28 -3.83 -5.50
CA PRO A 64 -15.15 -2.38 -5.64
C PRO A 64 -13.76 -2.01 -6.17
N ASN A 65 -13.66 -0.81 -6.76
CA ASN A 65 -12.37 -0.27 -7.17
C ASN A 65 -11.50 0.03 -5.93
N LEU A 66 -10.19 -0.09 -6.09
CA LEU A 66 -9.21 0.24 -5.04
C LEU A 66 -8.36 1.43 -5.49
N GLN A 67 -8.16 2.39 -4.60
CA GLN A 67 -7.29 3.53 -4.84
C GLN A 67 -6.50 3.87 -3.58
N ILE A 68 -5.18 3.84 -3.67
CA ILE A 68 -4.27 4.12 -2.57
C ILE A 68 -3.46 5.34 -2.96
N PHE A 69 -3.69 6.44 -2.27
CA PHE A 69 -2.85 7.63 -2.34
C PHE A 69 -1.66 7.39 -1.43
N ALA A 70 -0.46 7.36 -1.98
CA ALA A 70 0.76 7.22 -1.22
C ALA A 70 1.60 8.48 -1.46
N THR A 71 1.91 9.21 -0.39
CA THR A 71 2.50 10.53 -0.55
C THR A 71 3.72 10.73 0.34
N ASP A 72 4.69 11.46 -0.17
CA ASP A 72 5.90 11.82 0.57
C ASP A 72 6.43 13.16 0.06
N ILE A 73 7.30 13.81 0.82
CA ILE A 73 8.02 15.01 0.39
C ILE A 73 9.31 14.64 -0.37
N ASP A 74 9.83 13.44 -0.16
CA ASP A 74 11.06 12.95 -0.80
C ASP A 74 10.76 12.34 -2.17
N GLU A 75 10.98 13.12 -3.24
CA GLU A 75 10.75 12.67 -4.61
C GLU A 75 11.61 11.45 -5.00
N ARG A 76 12.82 11.31 -4.44
CA ARG A 76 13.69 10.14 -4.73
C ARG A 76 13.09 8.87 -4.16
N ALA A 77 12.48 8.95 -2.97
CA ALA A 77 11.78 7.83 -2.38
C ALA A 77 10.54 7.45 -3.21
N LEU A 78 9.79 8.45 -3.70
CA LEU A 78 8.65 8.23 -4.60
C LEU A 78 9.05 7.59 -5.94
N GLU A 79 10.21 7.92 -6.51
CA GLU A 79 10.73 7.27 -7.71
C GLU A 79 10.93 5.76 -7.50
N VAL A 80 11.51 5.36 -6.37
CA VAL A 80 11.68 3.95 -5.99
C VAL A 80 10.30 3.28 -5.82
N ALA A 81 9.38 3.94 -5.14
CA ALA A 81 8.03 3.43 -4.90
C ALA A 81 7.27 3.18 -6.21
N ARG A 82 7.33 4.13 -7.15
CA ARG A 82 6.72 4.01 -8.50
C ARG A 82 7.35 2.90 -9.33
N ALA A 83 8.67 2.74 -9.25
CA ALA A 83 9.38 1.65 -9.93
C ALA A 83 8.97 0.28 -9.37
N GLY A 84 8.68 0.22 -8.07
CA GLY A 84 8.26 -0.97 -7.35
C GLY A 84 9.30 -2.09 -7.40
N ARG A 85 10.59 -1.73 -7.51
CA ARG A 85 11.72 -2.67 -7.59
C ARG A 85 12.50 -2.65 -6.28
N TYR A 86 12.60 -3.81 -5.65
CA TYR A 86 13.13 -3.97 -4.31
C TYR A 86 14.20 -5.08 -4.26
N PRO A 87 15.16 -5.00 -3.32
CA PRO A 87 16.19 -6.02 -3.18
C PRO A 87 15.61 -7.39 -2.83
N ALA A 88 16.34 -8.47 -3.12
CA ALA A 88 15.93 -9.83 -2.76
C ALA A 88 15.67 -10.03 -1.26
N THR A 89 16.22 -9.17 -0.41
CA THR A 89 16.07 -9.22 1.05
C THR A 89 14.63 -9.04 1.51
N ILE A 90 13.73 -8.43 0.72
CA ILE A 90 12.31 -8.30 1.11
C ILE A 90 11.60 -9.64 1.33
N ALA A 91 12.18 -10.74 0.82
CA ALA A 91 11.66 -12.08 1.04
C ALA A 91 11.69 -12.51 2.52
N THR A 92 12.40 -11.79 3.39
CA THR A 92 12.33 -12.00 4.85
C THR A 92 11.10 -11.36 5.48
N ASP A 93 10.57 -10.31 4.87
CA ASP A 93 9.50 -9.47 5.42
C ASP A 93 8.13 -9.83 4.84
N ILE A 94 8.10 -10.67 3.80
CA ILE A 94 6.91 -11.04 3.04
C ILE A 94 6.77 -12.55 3.02
N THR A 95 5.55 -13.04 3.28
CA THR A 95 5.29 -14.48 3.22
C THR A 95 5.54 -15.05 1.82
N PRO A 96 5.98 -16.32 1.69
CA PRO A 96 6.22 -16.93 0.38
C PRO A 96 4.98 -16.92 -0.55
N LYS A 97 3.78 -16.99 0.03
CA LYS A 97 2.51 -16.87 -0.69
C LYS A 97 2.37 -15.50 -1.33
N ARG A 98 2.47 -14.42 -0.54
CA ARG A 98 2.39 -13.03 -1.03
C ARG A 98 3.49 -12.73 -2.03
N LEU A 99 4.71 -13.21 -1.78
CA LEU A 99 5.83 -13.01 -2.70
C LEU A 99 5.57 -13.64 -4.08
N LYS A 100 5.01 -14.85 -4.10
CA LYS A 100 4.64 -15.54 -5.35
C LYS A 100 3.48 -14.86 -6.08
N GLU A 101 2.52 -14.31 -5.35
CA GLU A 101 1.30 -13.72 -5.91
C GLU A 101 1.50 -12.28 -6.39
N PHE A 102 2.28 -11.49 -5.65
CA PHE A 102 2.35 -10.04 -5.83
C PHE A 102 3.68 -9.53 -6.36
N PHE A 103 4.66 -10.41 -6.56
CA PHE A 103 5.97 -10.04 -7.08
C PHE A 103 6.42 -10.96 -8.21
N SER A 104 7.23 -10.39 -9.08
CA SER A 104 8.02 -11.11 -10.08
C SER A 104 9.51 -10.96 -9.73
N ARG A 105 10.30 -12.02 -9.94
CA ARG A 105 11.74 -11.96 -9.71
C ARG A 105 12.43 -11.57 -11.01
N GLU A 106 13.16 -10.46 -11.00
CA GLU A 106 13.87 -9.88 -12.15
C GLU A 106 15.32 -9.56 -11.73
N ASP A 107 16.33 -10.12 -12.41
CA ASP A 107 17.75 -9.82 -12.20
C ASP A 107 18.21 -9.78 -10.73
N GLY A 108 17.79 -10.74 -9.92
CA GLY A 108 18.15 -10.79 -8.50
C GLY A 108 17.41 -9.79 -7.60
N THR A 109 16.42 -9.08 -8.13
CA THR A 109 15.50 -8.20 -7.40
C THR A 109 14.07 -8.72 -7.48
N TYR A 110 13.18 -8.17 -6.67
CA TYR A 110 11.74 -8.37 -6.78
C TYR A 110 11.08 -7.11 -7.32
N ARG A 111 10.13 -7.30 -8.24
CA ARG A 111 9.32 -6.23 -8.77
C ARG A 111 7.86 -6.48 -8.47
N VAL A 112 7.19 -5.48 -7.89
CA VAL A 112 5.76 -5.52 -7.59
C VAL A 112 4.95 -5.68 -8.88
N SER A 113 3.93 -6.53 -8.84
CA SER A 113 3.04 -6.80 -9.96
C SER A 113 2.37 -5.53 -10.48
N ALA A 114 2.08 -5.50 -11.79
CA ALA A 114 1.42 -4.34 -12.40
C ALA A 114 0.08 -4.02 -11.71
N ASP A 115 -0.73 -5.04 -11.42
CA ASP A 115 -2.04 -4.92 -10.78
C ASP A 115 -2.01 -4.24 -9.39
N LEU A 116 -0.91 -4.39 -8.63
CA LEU A 116 -0.72 -3.67 -7.37
C LEU A 116 -0.21 -2.25 -7.60
N ARG A 117 0.68 -2.04 -8.57
CA ARG A 117 1.20 -0.70 -8.90
C ARG A 117 0.11 0.21 -9.43
N GLU A 118 -0.85 -0.33 -10.19
CA GLU A 118 -1.95 0.45 -10.77
C GLU A 118 -2.91 1.03 -9.74
N VAL A 119 -3.09 0.36 -8.59
CA VAL A 119 -3.96 0.88 -7.52
C VAL A 119 -3.23 1.87 -6.59
N CYS A 120 -1.91 1.96 -6.66
CA CYS A 120 -1.07 2.84 -5.85
C CYS A 120 -0.67 4.11 -6.63
N LEU A 121 -1.25 5.26 -6.26
CA LEU A 121 -0.92 6.57 -6.81
C LEU A 121 0.10 7.28 -5.92
N TYR A 122 1.32 7.42 -6.42
CA TYR A 122 2.43 8.09 -5.73
C TYR A 122 2.56 9.55 -6.14
N SER A 123 2.43 10.47 -5.19
CA SER A 123 2.53 11.92 -5.45
C SER A 123 3.28 12.66 -4.35
N SER A 124 3.97 13.74 -4.72
CA SER A 124 4.57 14.64 -3.74
C SER A 124 3.48 15.35 -2.95
N HIS A 125 3.58 15.34 -1.63
CA HIS A 125 2.63 16.03 -0.74
C HIS A 125 3.32 16.42 0.56
N ASN A 126 3.19 17.69 0.94
CA ASN A 126 3.64 18.22 2.20
C ASN A 126 2.45 18.37 3.16
N LEU A 127 2.38 17.50 4.17
CA LEU A 127 1.31 17.51 5.18
C LEU A 127 1.10 18.84 5.91
N LEU A 128 2.12 19.71 5.98
CA LEU A 128 2.04 21.00 6.68
C LEU A 128 1.54 22.13 5.78
N ARG A 129 1.48 21.92 4.46
CA ARG A 129 1.19 22.98 3.48
C ARG A 129 0.04 22.63 2.56
N ASP A 130 -0.02 21.38 2.12
CA ASP A 130 -0.94 20.93 1.11
C ASP A 130 -2.25 20.44 1.74
N PRO A 131 -3.40 20.67 1.09
CA PRO A 131 -4.68 20.22 1.60
C PRO A 131 -4.74 18.68 1.67
N PRO A 132 -5.42 18.10 2.67
CA PRO A 132 -5.59 16.66 2.77
C PRO A 132 -6.55 16.13 1.70
N PHE A 133 -6.43 14.85 1.38
CA PHE A 133 -7.39 14.19 0.50
C PHE A 133 -8.74 14.00 1.20
N SER A 134 -9.83 14.29 0.50
CA SER A 134 -11.19 14.09 1.00
C SER A 134 -11.75 12.70 0.66
N LYS A 135 -12.80 12.27 1.37
CA LYS A 135 -13.55 11.02 1.12
C LYS A 135 -12.63 9.80 1.14
N LEU A 136 -11.89 9.66 2.25
CA LEU A 136 -11.03 8.52 2.51
C LEU A 136 -11.75 7.54 3.43
N ASP A 137 -11.50 6.25 3.19
CA ASP A 137 -12.01 5.15 4.01
C ASP A 137 -10.98 4.71 5.07
N LEU A 138 -9.69 4.89 4.77
CA LEU A 138 -8.59 4.56 5.65
C LEU A 138 -7.45 5.56 5.47
N ILE A 139 -6.82 5.94 6.60
CA ILE A 139 -5.55 6.67 6.61
C ILE A 139 -4.57 5.88 7.47
N THR A 140 -3.38 5.59 6.95
CA THR A 140 -2.27 5.04 7.75
C THR A 140 -1.14 6.07 7.82
N CYS A 141 -0.96 6.68 8.98
CA CYS A 141 0.11 7.66 9.21
C CYS A 141 1.03 7.13 10.30
N ARG A 142 2.14 6.52 9.88
CA ARG A 142 3.03 5.76 10.77
C ARG A 142 4.44 6.29 10.68
N ASN A 143 5.09 6.40 11.84
CA ASN A 143 6.49 6.84 11.98
C ASN A 143 6.83 8.21 11.36
N LEU A 144 5.83 9.02 10.98
CA LEU A 144 6.01 10.35 10.39
C LEU A 144 5.91 11.47 11.43
N LEU A 145 4.92 11.43 12.32
CA LEU A 145 4.62 12.51 13.29
C LEU A 145 5.64 12.66 14.42
N ILE A 146 6.71 11.86 14.41
CA ILE A 146 7.84 11.98 15.32
C ILE A 146 8.91 12.96 14.82
N TYR A 147 8.70 13.55 13.63
CA TYR A 147 9.55 14.55 12.97
C TYR A 147 8.78 15.85 12.76
#